data_AF-A0A937CUP7-F1
#
_entry.id   AF-A0A937CUP7-F1
#
_cell.length_a   1.000
_cell.length_b   1.000
_cell.length_c   1.000
_cell.angle_alpha   90.00
_cell.angle_beta   90.00
_cell.angle_gamma   90.00
#
_symmetry.space_group_name_H-M   'P 1'
#
loop_
_entity.id
_entity.type
_entity.pdbx_description
1 polymer ?
#
loop_
_entity_poly.entity_id
_entity_poly.type
_entity_poly.pdbx_seq_one_letter_code
_entity_poly.pdbx_strand_id
1 'polypeptide(L)' 'MSSGPKQFLLEKAAGIALADFVPSPCISVCRMDAATGTCEGCYRTLDEIARWSSASEEEKFAIWNDLLQRAGTEP' A
#
# COMPACT_ATOMS: atom_id res chain seq x y z
N MET A 1 9.41 6.03 -19.47
CA MET A 1 10.26 5.39 -18.46
C MET A 1 10.14 6.11 -17.12
N SER A 2 8.93 6.23 -16.56
CA SER A 2 8.73 6.76 -15.20
C SER A 2 7.34 6.30 -14.72
N SER A 3 7.22 5.02 -14.38
CA SER A 3 6.05 4.52 -13.67
C SER A 3 6.17 5.00 -12.23
N GLY A 4 5.46 6.08 -11.89
CA GLY A 4 5.49 6.65 -10.55
C GLY A 4 4.93 5.69 -9.49
N PRO A 5 5.17 5.93 -8.20
CA PRO A 5 4.76 5.04 -7.11
C PRO A 5 3.25 4.70 -7.11
N LYS A 6 2.40 5.62 -7.59
CA LYS A 6 0.95 5.41 -7.75
C LYS A 6 0.59 4.33 -8.79
N GLN A 7 1.30 4.28 -9.93
CA GLN A 7 1.03 3.29 -10.98
C GLN A 7 1.32 1.87 -10.46
N PHE A 8 2.43 1.72 -9.72
CA PHE A 8 2.79 0.44 -9.13
C PHE A 8 1.78 -0.04 -8.09
N LEU A 9 1.22 0.88 -7.28
CA LEU A 9 0.15 0.57 -6.34
C LEU A 9 -1.10 0.02 -7.03
N LEU A 10 -1.53 0.64 -8.14
CA LEU A 10 -2.71 0.19 -8.89
C LEU A 10 -2.52 -1.20 -9.49
N GLU A 11 -1.36 -1.44 -10.10
CA GLU A 11 -1.01 -2.74 -10.70
C GLU A 11 -0.99 -3.85 -9.65
N LYS A 12 -0.45 -3.55 -8.46
CA LYS A 12 -0.43 -4.50 -7.35
C LYS A 12 -1.82 -4.75 -6.78
N ALA A 13 -2.65 -3.72 -6.64
CA ALA A 13 -4.00 -3.85 -6.10
C ALA A 13 -4.90 -4.73 -6.98
N ALA A 14 -4.80 -4.61 -8.30
CA ALA A 14 -5.53 -5.46 -9.24
C ALA A 14 -5.22 -6.96 -9.07
N GLY A 15 -4.01 -7.30 -8.63
CA GLY A 15 -3.60 -8.69 -8.36
C GLY A 15 -4.15 -9.28 -7.06
N ILE A 16 -4.67 -8.45 -6.15
CA ILE A 16 -5.14 -8.90 -4.81
C ILE A 16 -6.50 -9.58 -4.91
N ALA A 17 -7.35 -9.15 -5.85
CA ALA A 17 -8.69 -9.70 -6.03
C ALA A 17 -8.71 -11.18 -6.49
N LEU A 18 -7.55 -11.76 -6.83
CA LEU A 18 -7.39 -13.08 -7.42
C LEU A 18 -6.42 -14.00 -6.64
N ALA A 19 -5.90 -13.58 -5.48
CA ALA A 19 -4.84 -14.29 -4.76
C ALA A 19 -5.29 -14.86 -3.39
N ASP A 20 -4.78 -16.04 -3.03
CA ASP A 20 -4.94 -16.68 -1.70
C ASP A 20 -4.15 -15.99 -0.57
N PHE A 21 -3.39 -14.94 -0.89
CA PHE A 21 -2.69 -14.13 0.11
C PHE A 21 -2.57 -12.68 -0.35
N VAL A 22 -2.62 -11.74 0.60
CA VAL A 22 -2.49 -10.31 0.31
C VAL A 22 -1.00 -9.87 0.34
N PRO A 23 -0.38 -9.54 -0.80
CA PRO A 23 1.03 -9.16 -0.87
C PRO A 23 1.30 -7.79 -0.25
N SER A 24 2.56 -7.58 0.18
CA SER A 24 2.97 -6.27 0.71
C SER A 24 3.06 -5.21 -0.40
N PRO A 25 2.57 -3.97 -0.15
CA PRO A 25 2.71 -2.84 -1.07
C PRO A 25 4.13 -2.23 -1.08
N CYS A 26 5.08 -2.79 -0.31
CA CYS A 26 6.42 -2.23 -0.18
C CYS A 26 7.22 -2.30 -1.49
N ILE A 27 7.77 -1.15 -1.91
CA ILE A 27 8.66 -1.04 -3.08
C ILE A 27 10.12 -0.83 -2.71
N SER A 28 10.51 -1.18 -1.48
CA SER A 28 11.85 -0.94 -0.93
C SER A 28 12.25 0.55 -0.88
N VAL A 29 11.27 1.43 -0.88
CA VAL A 29 11.43 2.85 -0.53
C VAL A 29 10.97 3.01 0.90
N CYS A 30 11.88 3.43 1.79
CA CYS A 30 11.59 3.71 3.19
C CYS A 30 11.85 5.20 3.45
N ARG A 31 10.88 6.03 3.05
CA ARG A 31 10.92 7.47 3.26
C ARG A 31 9.54 7.92 3.69
N MET A 32 9.46 8.54 4.86
CA MET A 32 8.21 9.02 5.42
C MET A 32 7.99 10.48 5.00
N ASP A 33 6.84 10.75 4.41
CA ASP A 33 6.38 12.10 4.17
C ASP A 33 5.85 12.69 5.48
N ALA A 34 6.49 13.76 5.96
CA ALA A 34 6.16 14.37 7.24
C ALA A 34 4.82 15.13 7.23
N ALA A 35 4.31 15.49 6.05
CA ALA A 35 3.05 16.22 5.93
C ALA A 35 1.83 15.28 6.02
N THR A 36 1.92 14.09 5.44
CA THR A 36 0.86 13.08 5.39
C THR A 36 1.01 11.98 6.43
N GLY A 37 2.21 11.79 6.99
CA GLY A 37 2.51 10.70 7.92
C GLY A 37 2.57 9.32 7.25
N THR A 38 2.76 9.27 5.92
CA THR A 38 2.77 8.04 5.14
C THR A 38 4.10 7.83 4.41
N CYS A 39 4.42 6.58 4.06
CA CYS A 39 5.61 6.27 3.28
C CYS A 39 5.42 6.71 1.82
N GLU A 40 6.35 7.46 1.25
CA GLU A 40 6.28 7.97 -0.14
C GLU A 40 6.27 6.85 -1.20
N GLY A 41 6.71 5.64 -0.84
CA GLY A 41 6.73 4.48 -1.74
C GLY A 41 5.48 3.63 -1.66
N CYS A 42 5.09 3.21 -0.46
CA CYS A 42 4.00 2.26 -0.24
C CYS A 42 2.75 2.86 0.41
N TYR A 43 2.78 4.16 0.73
CA TYR A 43 1.66 4.96 1.24
C TYR A 43 1.08 4.50 2.58
N ARG A 44 1.74 3.53 3.22
CA ARG A 44 1.42 3.04 4.55
C ARG A 44 1.93 3.99 5.63
N THR A 45 1.22 4.04 6.76
CA THR A 45 1.70 4.66 7.99
C THR A 45 2.74 3.76 8.67
N LEU A 46 3.50 4.30 9.64
CA LEU A 46 4.45 3.51 10.44
C LEU A 46 3.76 2.38 11.22
N ASP A 47 2.55 2.61 11.72
CA ASP A 47 1.76 1.60 12.43
C ASP A 47 1.42 0.41 11.51
N GLU A 48 0.89 0.71 10.32
CA GLU A 48 0.60 -0.29 9.28
C GLU A 48 1.85 -1.04 8.84
N ILE A 49 3.00 -0.38 8.81
CA ILE A 49 4.29 -1.01 8.52
C ILE A 49 4.67 -1.99 9.62
N ALA A 50 4.56 -1.59 10.89
CA ALA A 50 4.96 -2.39 12.04
C ALA A 50 4.07 -3.63 12.24
N ARG A 51 2.76 -3.50 12.04
CA ARG A 51 1.80 -4.59 12.27
C ARG A 51 1.58 -5.53 11.09
N TRP A 52 2.19 -5.27 9.93
CA TRP A 52 1.91 -6.01 8.69
C TRP A 52 2.12 -7.53 8.78
N SER A 53 3.21 -7.96 9.42
CA SER A 53 3.54 -9.38 9.54
C SER A 53 2.56 -10.15 10.43
N SER A 54 1.88 -9.45 11.34
CA SER A 54 0.87 -10.03 12.25
C SER A 54 -0.57 -9.77 11.82
N ALA A 55 -0.79 -8.93 10.80
CA ALA A 55 -2.12 -8.59 10.32
C ALA A 55 -2.79 -9.79 9.61
N SER A 56 -4.10 -9.95 9.83
CA SER A 56 -4.92 -10.90 9.09
C SER A 56 -5.04 -10.51 7.61
N GLU A 57 -5.49 -11.46 6.78
CA GLU A 57 -5.77 -11.21 5.36
C GLU A 57 -6.80 -10.08 5.18
N GLU A 58 -7.84 -10.07 6.01
CA GLU A 58 -8.89 -9.05 6.04
C GLU A 58 -8.32 -7.67 6.38
N GLU A 59 -7.44 -7.60 7.39
CA GLU A 59 -6.75 -6.36 7.76
C GLU A 59 -5.82 -5.87 6.65
N LYS A 60 -5.08 -6.78 6.00
CA LYS A 60 -4.21 -6.43 4.88
C LYS A 60 -5.01 -5.90 3.71
N PHE A 61 -6.18 -6.48 3.43
CA PHE A 61 -7.09 -6.01 2.39
C PHE A 61 -7.64 -4.62 2.71
N ALA A 62 -8.06 -4.38 3.96
CA ALA A 62 -8.50 -3.08 4.42
C ALA A 62 -7.39 -2.01 4.26
N ILE A 63 -6.15 -2.35 4.64
CA ILE A 63 -4.99 -1.48 4.42
C ILE A 63 -4.87 -1.14 2.94
N TRP A 64 -4.93 -2.12 2.04
CA TRP A 64 -4.85 -1.88 0.59
C TRP A 64 -5.93 -0.94 0.06
N ASN A 65 -7.17 -1.09 0.52
CA ASN A 65 -8.26 -0.19 0.16
C ASN A 65 -7.96 1.25 0.61
N ASP A 66 -7.44 1.42 1.84
CA ASP A 66 -7.03 2.73 2.34
C ASP A 66 -5.88 3.34 1.51
N LEU A 67 -4.91 2.52 1.06
CA LEU A 67 -3.81 2.99 0.22
C LEU A 67 -4.31 3.54 -1.12
N LEU A 68 -5.29 2.88 -1.75
CA LEU A 68 -5.88 3.35 -3.00
C LEU A 68 -6.61 4.67 -2.83
N GLN A 69 -7.36 4.82 -1.73
CA GLN A 69 -8.03 6.07 -1.36
C GLN A 69 -7.01 7.21 -1.16
N ARG A 70 -5.95 6.96 -0.37
CA ARG A 70 -4.88 7.93 -0.07
C ARG A 70 -4.08 8.33 -1.31
N ALA A 71 -3.86 7.40 -2.23
CA ALA A 71 -3.16 7.67 -3.49
C ALA A 71 -3.98 8.59 -4.43
N GLY A 72 -5.23 8.92 -4.10
CA GLY A 72 -6.11 9.72 -4.95
C GLY A 72 -6.57 8.96 -6.18
N THR A 73 -6.59 7.63 -6.07
CA THR A 73 -7.23 6.74 -7.02
C THR A 73 -8.63 6.43 -6.50
N GLU A 74 -9.49 7.43 -6.61
CA GLU A 74 -10.91 7.14 -6.76
C GLU A 74 -11.09 6.28 -8.03
N PRO A 75 -12.05 5.34 -8.07
CA PRO A 75 -12.48 4.78 -9.34
C PRO A 75 -12.99 5.86 -10.31
#